data_AF-A0A1W1V7R7-F1
#
_entry.id   AF-A0A1W1V7R7-F1
#
_cell.length_a   1.000
_cell.length_b   1.000
_cell.length_c   1.000
_cell.angle_alpha   90.00
_cell.angle_beta   90.00
_cell.angle_gamma   90.00
#
_symmetry.space_group_name_H-M   'P 1'
#
loop_
_entity.id
_entity.type
_entity.pdbx_description
1 polymer ?
#
loop_
_entity_poly.entity_id
_entity_poly.type
_entity_poly.pdbx_seq_one_letter_code
_entity_poly.pdbx_strand_id
1 'polypeptide(L)' 'MRLVRANDAGVELEVDGEVLWSTYRIDRYVKPKSWLRPREEVEIWEMANGRQLRLSRVHSSQPWTLRWK' A
#
# COMPACT_ATOMS: atom_id res chain seq x y z
N MET A 1 2.79 1.03 7.43
CA MET A 1 1.58 0.25 7.11
C MET A 1 1.44 -0.91 8.07
N ARG A 2 0.32 -0.98 8.77
CA ARG A 2 -0.05 -2.02 9.74
C ARG A 2 -1.45 -2.53 9.38
N LEU A 3 -1.64 -3.84 9.45
CA LEU A 3 -2.97 -4.44 9.38
C LEU A 3 -3.71 -4.18 10.70
N VAL A 4 -4.84 -3.49 10.64
CA VAL A 4 -5.70 -3.23 11.80
C VAL A 4 -6.72 -4.36 11.92
N ARG A 5 -7.43 -4.66 10.82
CA ARG A 5 -8.50 -5.66 10.77
C ARG A 5 -8.62 -6.24 9.36
N ALA A 6 -9.05 -7.50 9.24
CA ALA A 6 -9.43 -8.12 7.98
C ALA A 6 -10.72 -8.94 8.15
N ASN A 7 -11.63 -8.88 7.18
CA ASN A 7 -12.82 -9.73 7.09
C ASN A 7 -13.19 -9.95 5.62
N ASP A 8 -14.29 -10.67 5.37
CA ASP A 8 -14.75 -10.97 4.00
C ASP A 8 -15.16 -9.73 3.19
N ALA A 9 -15.43 -8.60 3.86
CA ALA A 9 -15.80 -7.35 3.21
C ALA A 9 -14.57 -6.48 2.84
N GLY A 10 -13.40 -6.77 3.39
CA GLY A 10 -12.19 -6.00 3.12
C GLY A 10 -11.16 -6.00 4.24
N VAL A 11 -10.20 -5.09 4.10
CA VAL A 11 -9.03 -4.96 4.97
C VAL A 11 -8.90 -3.53 5.44
N GLU A 12 -8.80 -3.35 6.75
CA GLU A 12 -8.52 -2.09 7.42
C GLU A 12 -7.02 -1.96 7.65
N LEU A 13 -6.42 -0.91 7.09
CA LEU A 13 -4.99 -0.68 7.12
C LEU A 13 -4.70 0.67 7.76
N GLU A 14 -3.76 0.70 8.69
CA GLU A 14 -3.19 1.94 9.21
C GLU A 14 -1.91 2.25 8.43
N VAL A 15 -1.87 3.40 7.78
CA VAL A 15 -0.73 3.88 7.00
C VAL A 15 -0.40 5.29 7.46
N ASP A 16 0.78 5.46 8.06
CA ASP A 16 1.29 6.75 8.55
C ASP A 16 0.29 7.52 9.44
N GLY A 17 -0.47 6.79 10.26
CA GLY A 17 -1.48 7.35 11.18
C GLY A 17 -2.89 7.51 10.58
N GLU A 18 -3.06 7.29 9.28
CA GLU A 18 -4.38 7.26 8.63
C GLU A 18 -4.92 5.83 8.58
N VAL A 19 -6.21 5.67 8.91
CA VAL A 19 -6.93 4.38 8.82
C VAL A 19 -7.73 4.33 7.53
N LEU A 20 -7.53 3.27 6.75
CA LEU A 20 -8.10 3.09 5.41
C LEU A 20 -8.90 1.80 5.33
N TRP A 21 -10.11 1.87 4.77
CA TRP A 21 -10.92 0.70 4.47
C TRP A 21 -10.77 0.28 3.01
N SER A 22 -10.08 -0.84 2.79
CA SER A 22 -9.76 -1.34 1.45
C SER A 22 -10.57 -2.56 1.06
N THR A 23 -11.04 -2.61 -0.19
CA THR A 23 -11.65 -3.84 -0.76
C THR A 23 -10.68 -4.63 -1.61
N TYR A 24 -9.70 -3.96 -2.20
CA TYR A 24 -8.79 -4.56 -3.14
C TYR A 24 -7.38 -3.97 -2.97
N ARG A 25 -6.40 -4.86 -2.97
CA ARG A 25 -4.99 -4.59 -2.75
C ARG A 25 -4.16 -5.31 -3.80
N ILE A 26 -3.26 -4.58 -4.46
CA ILE A 26 -2.26 -5.15 -5.36
C ILE A 26 -0.88 -4.82 -4.85
N ASP A 27 -0.10 -5.85 -4.54
CA ASP A 27 1.31 -5.75 -4.19
C ASP A 27 2.18 -5.98 -5.45
N ARG A 28 3.06 -5.04 -5.76
CA ARG A 28 4.06 -5.16 -6.83
C ARG A 28 5.46 -5.09 -6.24
N TYR A 29 6.22 -6.15 -6.48
CA TYR A 29 7.65 -6.21 -6.18
C TYR A 29 8.44 -6.11 -7.47
N VAL A 30 9.15 -4.99 -7.66
CA VAL A 30 10.00 -4.80 -8.84
C VAL A 30 11.43 -5.14 -8.47
N LYS A 31 11.92 -6.30 -8.93
CA LYS A 31 13.34 -6.65 -8.85
C LYS A 31 14.09 -5.94 -9.99
N PRO A 32 14.96 -4.96 -9.68
CA PRO A 32 15.69 -4.24 -10.72
C PRO A 32 16.69 -5.11 -11.49
N LYS A 33 16.95 -4.71 -12.75
CA LYS A 33 18.06 -5.23 -13.56
C LYS A 33 19.38 -4.62 -13.10
N SER A 34 19.96 -5.15 -12.01
CA SER A 34 21.32 -4.86 -11.49
C SER A 34 21.61 -3.40 -11.09
N TRP A 35 22.34 -3.21 -9.98
CA TRP A 35 22.69 -1.93 -9.31
C TRP A 35 21.54 -1.04 -8.78
N LEU A 36 20.35 -1.10 -9.37
CA LEU A 36 19.17 -0.41 -8.84
C LEU A 36 18.63 -1.14 -7.60
N ARG A 37 17.97 -0.40 -6.70
CA ARG A 37 17.43 -0.95 -5.44
C ARG A 37 16.01 -1.49 -5.64
N PRO A 38 15.62 -2.60 -5.00
CA PRO A 38 14.30 -3.20 -5.15
C PRO A 38 13.22 -2.21 -4.72
N ARG A 39 12.20 -2.02 -5.55
CA ARG A 39 11.09 -1.12 -5.22
C ARG A 39 9.85 -1.94 -4.91
N GLU A 40 9.19 -1.58 -3.81
CA GLU A 40 7.90 -2.11 -3.43
C GLU A 40 6.84 -1.05 -3.68
N GLU A 41 5.74 -1.46 -4.30
CA GLU A 41 4.58 -0.62 -4.52
C GLU A 41 3.32 -1.39 -4.13
N VAL A 42 2.40 -0.71 -3.45
CA VAL A 42 1.08 -1.23 -3.10
C VAL A 42 0.04 -0.26 -3.61
N GLU A 43 -0.93 -0.77 -4.36
CA GLU A 43 -2.12 -0.01 -4.76
C GLU A 43 -3.32 -0.49 -3.92
N ILE A 44 -4.01 0.46 -3.31
CA ILE A 44 -5.16 0.24 -2.41
C ILE A 44 -6.35 1.00 -2.96
N TRP A 45 -7.52 0.35 -3.06
CA TRP A 45 -8.78 1.02 -3.41
C TRP A 45 -9.69 1.15 -2.18
N GLU A 46 -10.08 2.39 -1.89
CA GLU A 46 -11.02 2.73 -0.83
C GLU A 46 -12.46 2.56 -1.33
N MET A 47 -13.26 1.76 -0.63
CA MET A 47 -14.65 1.50 -1.00
C MET A 47 -15.56 2.71 -0.85
N ALA A 48 -15.35 3.49 0.21
CA ALA A 48 -16.30 4.52 0.61
C ALA A 48 -16.49 5.60 -0.46
N ASN A 49 -15.44 5.88 -1.24
CA ASN A 49 -15.42 6.98 -2.21
C ASN A 49 -14.77 6.60 -3.55
N GLY A 50 -14.35 5.33 -3.72
CA GLY A 50 -13.70 4.85 -4.95
C GLY A 50 -12.29 5.39 -5.19
N ARG A 51 -11.67 6.06 -4.21
CA ARG A 51 -10.34 6.65 -4.37
C ARG A 51 -9.27 5.56 -4.37
N GLN A 52 -8.22 5.79 -5.16
CA GLN A 52 -7.06 4.93 -5.20
C GLN A 52 -5.90 5.58 -4.45
N LEU A 53 -5.29 4.81 -3.56
CA LEU A 53 -4.06 5.16 -2.87
C LEU A 53 -2.90 4.34 -3.42
N ARG A 54 -1.77 5.00 -3.68
CA ARG A 54 -0.52 4.35 -4.03
C ARG A 54 0.48 4.54 -2.90
N LEU A 55 0.97 3.43 -2.38
CA LEU A 55 2.08 3.36 -1.44
C LEU A 55 3.32 2.88 -2.17
N SER A 56 4.48 3.48 -1.89
CA SER A 56 5.75 2.94 -2.39
C SER A 56 6.89 3.13 -1.41
N ARG A 57 7.87 2.23 -1.45
CA ARG A 57 9.14 2.35 -0.70
C ARG A 57 10.29 1.79 -1.50
N VAL A 58 11.49 2.34 -1.29
CA VAL A 58 12.72 1.93 -2.00
C VAL A 58 13.42 0.77 -1.28
N HIS A 59 13.08 0.50 -0.02
CA HIS A 59 13.56 -0.67 0.72
C HIS A 59 12.61 -1.01 1.86
N SER A 60 12.63 -2.26 2.33
CA SER A 60 11.71 -2.73 3.38
C SER A 60 11.87 -2.02 4.73
N SER A 61 13.04 -1.43 4.99
CA SER A 61 13.32 -0.64 6.20
C SER A 61 12.91 0.84 6.11
N GLN A 62 12.35 1.30 4.98
CA GLN A 62 11.96 2.71 4.80
C GLN A 62 10.49 2.84 5.12
N PRO A 63 10.06 3.99 5.67
CA PRO A 63 8.65 4.30 5.73
C PRO A 63 8.04 4.25 4.34
N TRP A 64 6.76 3.92 4.29
CA TRP A 64 6.00 3.99 3.06
C TRP A 64 5.83 5.46 2.67
N THR A 65 5.85 5.76 1.39
CA THR A 65 5.44 7.07 0.87
C THR A 65 4.05 6.94 0.30
N LEU A 66 3.16 7.81 0.74
CA LEU A 66 1.75 7.84 0.38
C LEU A 66 1.48 8.85 -0.74
N ARG A 67 0.71 8.45 -1.76
CA ARG A 67 0.23 9.33 -2.82
C ARG A 67 -1.18 8.93 -3.25
N TRP A 68 -2.13 9.84 -3.10
CA TRP A 68 -3.45 9.73 -3.69
C TRP A 68 -3.35 9.87 -5.23
N LYS A 69 -4.09 9.03 -5.95
CA LYS A 69 -4.33 9.20 -7.40
C LYS A 69 -5.59 10.02 -7.63
#